data_AF-A0A849T958-F1
#
_entry.id   AF-A0A849T958-F1
#
_cell.length_a   1.000
_cell.length_b   1.000
_cell.length_c   1.000
_cell.angle_alpha   90.00
_cell.angle_beta   90.00
_cell.angle_gamma   90.00
#
_symmetry.space_group_name_H-M   'P 1'
#
loop_
_entity.id
_entity.type
_entity.pdbx_description
1 polymer ?
#
loop_
_entity_poly.entity_id
_entity_poly.type
_entity_poly.pdbx_seq_one_letter_code
_entity_poly.pdbx_strand_id
1 'polypeptide(L)'
;MENVLHFIDNYFSPISAVFGCITFIPIVVLWWDHSFGRKKKHNKWMNQAVKNTGRLPVVLIIDLLAARDINTAVKHFMAGDEKLKNIPDDCFIKIERNKDILPKDMPELAEEIQNAAGEVLQHGADELYVFFAGPGCVAAMVGAELSNMSCKVFLYQNDRATNTYVNFGPLRHPRF
;
A
#
# COMPACT_ATOMS: atom_id res chain seq x y z
N MET A 1 -21.16 46.34 30.25
CA MET A 1 -20.23 45.25 29.91
C MET A 1 -20.81 43.88 30.21
N GLU A 2 -21.55 43.68 31.30
CA GLU A 2 -22.23 42.41 31.63
C GLU A 2 -23.24 41.93 30.58
N ASN A 3 -24.06 42.82 30.00
CA ASN A 3 -25.04 42.43 28.98
C ASN A 3 -24.44 41.92 27.65
N VAL A 4 -23.20 42.29 27.34
CA VAL A 4 -22.51 41.83 26.12
C VAL A 4 -21.91 40.45 26.33
N LEU A 5 -21.33 40.20 27.51
CA LEU A 5 -20.84 38.88 27.92
C LEU A 5 -21.99 37.87 28.00
N HIS A 6 -23.14 38.27 28.55
CA HIS A 6 -24.31 37.40 28.64
C HIS A 6 -24.94 37.06 27.28
N PHE A 7 -24.78 37.92 26.27
CA PHE A 7 -25.25 37.67 24.90
C PHE A 7 -24.27 36.77 24.13
N ILE A 8 -22.96 36.95 24.34
CA ILE A 8 -21.91 36.10 23.76
C ILE A 8 -22.01 34.68 24.34
N ASP A 9 -22.12 34.51 25.65
CA ASP A 9 -22.20 33.16 26.23
C ASP A 9 -23.48 32.40 25.84
N ASN A 10 -24.61 33.09 25.67
CA ASN A 10 -25.89 32.42 25.38
C ASN A 10 -26.11 32.12 23.89
N TYR A 11 -25.54 32.90 22.97
CA TYR A 11 -25.68 32.68 21.52
C TYR A 11 -24.43 32.11 20.85
N PHE A 12 -23.22 32.54 21.24
CA PHE A 12 -21.98 32.08 20.62
C PHE A 12 -21.56 30.68 21.10
N SER A 13 -21.84 30.31 22.34
CA SER A 13 -21.53 28.98 22.90
C SER A 13 -22.28 27.83 22.19
N PRO A 14 -23.61 27.87 21.97
CA PRO A 14 -24.30 26.81 21.24
C PRO A 14 -23.94 26.77 19.76
N ILE A 15 -23.70 27.93 19.12
CA ILE A 15 -23.32 27.99 17.70
C ILE A 15 -21.92 27.40 17.50
N SER A 16 -20.95 27.76 18.35
CA SER A 16 -19.60 27.18 18.28
C SER A 16 -19.58 25.68 18.58
N ALA A 17 -20.42 25.18 19.48
CA ALA A 17 -20.58 23.75 19.72
C ALA A 17 -21.13 23.00 18.48
N VAL A 18 -22.11 23.58 17.78
CA VAL A 18 -22.66 23.00 16.54
C VAL A 18 -21.62 22.98 15.43
N PHE A 19 -20.88 24.07 15.21
CA PHE A 19 -19.78 24.09 14.23
C PHE A 19 -18.64 23.13 14.59
N GLY A 20 -18.32 22.99 15.88
CA GLY A 20 -17.38 21.99 16.39
C GLY A 20 -17.82 20.57 16.03
N CYS A 21 -19.09 20.21 16.26
CA CYS A 21 -19.63 18.91 15.89
C CYS A 21 -19.59 18.66 14.37
N ILE A 22 -19.96 19.65 13.54
CA ILE A 22 -19.96 19.51 12.08
C ILE A 22 -18.54 19.28 11.54
N THR A 23 -17.54 19.98 12.10
CA THR A 23 -16.13 19.81 11.69
C THR A 23 -15.51 18.51 12.23
N PHE A 24 -15.99 17.99 13.36
CA PHE A 24 -15.47 16.76 13.97
C PHE A 24 -15.94 15.48 13.27
N ILE A 25 -17.17 15.46 12.76
CA ILE A 25 -17.74 14.30 12.04
C ILE A 25 -16.84 13.78 10.90
N PRO A 26 -16.35 14.60 9.94
CA PRO A 26 -15.52 14.10 8.86
C PRO A 26 -14.19 13.52 9.34
N ILE A 27 -13.62 14.05 10.44
CA ILE A 27 -12.38 13.54 11.04
C ILE A 27 -12.60 12.15 11.62
N VAL A 28 -13.72 11.95 12.34
CA VAL A 28 -14.08 10.64 12.91
C VAL A 28 -14.39 9.63 11.81
N VAL A 29 -15.08 10.03 10.75
CA VAL A 29 -15.37 9.14 9.60
C VAL A 29 -14.09 8.73 8.87
N LEU A 30 -13.18 9.67 8.61
CA LEU A 30 -11.87 9.38 8.00
C LEU A 30 -11.04 8.43 8.87
N TRP A 31 -11.05 8.64 10.19
CA TRP A 31 -10.32 7.78 11.12
C TRP A 31 -10.94 6.38 11.23
N TRP A 32 -12.27 6.28 11.26
CA TRP A 32 -13.00 5.01 11.31
C TRP A 32 -12.78 4.18 10.05
N ASP A 33 -12.87 4.78 8.86
CA ASP A 33 -12.67 4.09 7.59
C ASP A 33 -11.23 3.56 7.44
N HIS A 34 -10.25 4.39 7.80
CA HIS A 34 -8.84 4.00 7.80
C HIS A 34 -8.55 2.81 8.75
N SER A 35 -9.21 2.77 9.91
CA SER A 35 -8.96 1.76 10.95
C SER A 35 -9.74 0.45 10.70
N PHE A 36 -11.00 0.52 10.23
CA PHE A 36 -11.83 -0.67 9.97
C PHE A 36 -11.57 -1.32 8.60
N GLY A 37 -11.08 -0.58 7.61
CA GLY A 37 -10.74 -1.12 6.29
C GLY A 37 -9.73 -2.27 6.38
N ARG A 38 -8.70 -2.12 7.23
CA ARG A 38 -7.67 -3.14 7.44
C ARG A 38 -8.23 -4.44 8.05
N LYS A 39 -9.13 -4.34 9.04
CA LYS A 39 -9.77 -5.51 9.68
C LYS A 39 -10.65 -6.30 8.71
N LYS A 40 -11.43 -5.62 7.85
CA LYS A 40 -12.25 -6.31 6.84
C LYS A 40 -11.40 -7.00 5.78
N LYS A 41 -10.31 -6.37 5.34
CA LYS A 41 -9.35 -6.95 4.40
C LYS A 41 -8.70 -8.21 5.01
N HIS A 42 -8.22 -8.09 6.25
CA HIS A 42 -7.62 -9.20 7.00
C HIS A 42 -8.56 -10.41 7.16
N ASN A 43 -9.82 -10.18 7.55
CA ASN A 43 -10.78 -11.27 7.69
C ASN A 43 -11.13 -11.93 6.34
N LYS A 44 -11.16 -11.18 5.25
CA LYS A 44 -11.35 -11.74 3.90
C LYS A 44 -10.15 -12.58 3.48
N TRP A 45 -8.94 -12.08 3.71
CA TRP A 45 -7.69 -12.78 3.41
C TRP A 45 -7.54 -14.06 4.22
N MET A 46 -7.82 -14.02 5.53
CA MET A 46 -7.78 -15.22 6.37
C MET A 46 -8.83 -16.24 5.91
N ASN A 47 -10.03 -15.80 5.54
CA ASN A 47 -11.04 -16.68 4.96
C ASN A 47 -10.65 -17.25 3.59
N GLN A 48 -9.91 -16.51 2.77
CA GLN A 48 -9.36 -17.00 1.50
C GLN A 48 -8.23 -17.99 1.73
N ALA A 49 -7.31 -17.73 2.67
CA ALA A 49 -6.23 -18.64 3.03
C ALA A 49 -6.75 -19.97 3.58
N VAL A 50 -7.85 -19.95 4.34
CA VAL A 50 -8.51 -21.16 4.85
C VAL A 50 -9.25 -21.93 3.74
N LYS A 51 -9.79 -21.24 2.72
CA LYS A 51 -10.61 -21.85 1.67
C LYS A 51 -9.83 -22.28 0.42
N ASN A 52 -8.71 -21.62 0.11
CA ASN A 52 -7.89 -21.91 -1.06
C ASN A 52 -6.81 -22.94 -0.70
N THR A 53 -6.92 -24.14 -1.23
CA THR A 53 -5.92 -25.23 -1.11
C THR A 53 -4.79 -25.10 -2.14
N GLY A 54 -4.45 -23.88 -2.55
CA GLY A 54 -3.45 -23.57 -3.59
C GLY A 54 -2.46 -22.49 -3.16
N ARG A 55 -1.54 -22.11 -4.06
CA ARG A 55 -0.58 -21.02 -3.78
C ARG A 55 -1.32 -19.71 -3.55
N LEU A 56 -0.85 -18.93 -2.58
CA LEU A 56 -1.38 -17.60 -2.28
C LEU A 56 -0.44 -16.51 -2.83
N PRO A 57 -0.64 -16.04 -4.08
CA PRO A 57 0.17 -14.99 -4.66
C PRO A 57 -0.27 -13.61 -4.17
N VAL A 58 0.69 -12.74 -3.88
CA VAL A 58 0.47 -11.32 -3.53
C VAL A 58 1.27 -10.43 -4.47
N VAL A 59 0.71 -9.28 -4.83
CA VAL A 59 1.36 -8.30 -5.71
C VAL A 59 1.68 -7.05 -4.91
N LEU A 60 2.95 -6.65 -4.91
CA LEU A 60 3.42 -5.40 -4.32
C LEU A 60 3.83 -4.44 -5.42
N ILE A 61 3.14 -3.31 -5.51
CA ILE A 61 3.44 -2.25 -6.47
C ILE A 61 4.06 -1.08 -5.71
N ILE A 62 5.28 -0.70 -6.08
CA ILE A 62 6.02 0.40 -5.50
C ILE A 62 6.21 1.46 -6.59
N ASP A 63 5.45 2.54 -6.50
CA ASP A 63 5.49 3.67 -7.43
C ASP A 63 6.00 4.94 -6.75
N LEU A 64 7.23 5.30 -7.08
CA LEU A 64 7.93 6.45 -6.49
C LEU A 64 8.27 7.48 -7.57
N LEU A 65 7.69 7.36 -8.77
CA LEU A 65 7.88 8.31 -9.85
C LEU A 65 6.82 9.42 -9.73
N ALA A 66 7.28 10.66 -9.64
CA ALA A 66 6.38 11.80 -9.72
C ALA A 66 5.62 11.80 -11.06
N ALA A 67 4.30 11.99 -10.99
CA ALA A 67 3.39 12.13 -12.14
C ALA A 67 3.23 10.90 -13.06
N ARG A 68 3.63 9.70 -12.63
CA ARG A 68 3.33 8.44 -13.32
C ARG A 68 2.55 7.54 -12.37
N ASP A 69 1.47 6.94 -12.87
CA ASP A 69 0.79 5.84 -12.18
C ASP A 69 1.11 4.54 -12.93
N ILE A 70 1.91 3.68 -12.32
CA ILE A 70 2.27 2.39 -12.90
C ILE A 70 1.22 1.31 -12.69
N ASN A 71 0.26 1.49 -11.79
CA ASN A 71 -0.76 0.49 -11.45
C ASN A 71 -1.54 0.04 -12.69
N THR A 72 -1.95 0.99 -13.55
CA THR A 72 -2.65 0.67 -14.80
C THR A 72 -1.77 -0.16 -15.75
N ALA A 73 -0.49 0.19 -15.86
CA ALA A 73 0.47 -0.56 -16.69
C ALA A 73 0.72 -1.97 -16.14
N VAL A 74 0.83 -2.11 -14.81
CA VAL A 74 0.99 -3.40 -14.14
C VAL A 74 -0.24 -4.27 -14.37
N LYS A 75 -1.46 -3.75 -14.17
CA LYS A 75 -2.70 -4.49 -14.41
C LYS A 75 -2.82 -4.95 -15.87
N HIS A 76 -2.48 -4.09 -16.82
CA HIS A 76 -2.46 -4.45 -18.24
C HIS A 76 -1.46 -5.57 -18.53
N PHE A 77 -0.25 -5.50 -17.96
CA PHE A 77 0.75 -6.55 -18.07
C PHE A 77 0.25 -7.87 -17.47
N MET A 78 -0.32 -7.82 -16.27
CA MET A 78 -0.83 -9.01 -15.57
C MET A 78 -1.97 -9.68 -16.35
N ALA A 79 -2.84 -8.92 -17.01
CA ALA A 79 -3.91 -9.48 -17.82
C ALA A 79 -3.39 -10.34 -19.00
N GLY A 80 -2.18 -10.04 -19.49
CA GLY A 80 -1.51 -10.80 -20.55
C GLY A 80 -0.66 -11.98 -20.05
N ASP A 81 -0.36 -12.06 -18.76
CA ASP A 81 0.49 -13.09 -18.18
C ASP A 81 -0.34 -14.23 -17.57
N GLU A 82 -0.10 -15.47 -18.01
CA GLU A 82 -0.88 -16.63 -17.55
C GLU A 82 -0.82 -16.88 -16.05
N LYS A 83 0.29 -16.53 -15.39
CA LYS A 83 0.47 -16.72 -13.94
C LYS A 83 -0.17 -15.62 -13.13
N LEU A 84 -0.22 -14.40 -13.68
CA LEU A 84 -0.65 -13.22 -12.94
C LEU A 84 -2.11 -12.83 -13.19
N LYS A 85 -2.70 -13.22 -14.32
CA LYS A 85 -4.05 -12.80 -14.75
C LYS A 85 -5.18 -13.14 -13.78
N ASN A 86 -5.00 -14.16 -12.95
CA ASN A 86 -6.03 -14.66 -12.02
C ASN A 86 -5.82 -14.18 -10.57
N ILE A 87 -4.81 -13.34 -10.30
CA ILE A 87 -4.59 -12.80 -8.96
C ILE A 87 -5.68 -11.76 -8.68
N PRO A 88 -6.49 -11.92 -7.63
CA PRO A 88 -7.56 -10.98 -7.37
C PRO A 88 -7.03 -9.66 -6.80
N ASP A 89 -7.75 -8.56 -7.07
CA ASP A 89 -7.36 -7.18 -6.75
C ASP A 89 -7.14 -6.95 -5.24
N ASP A 90 -7.72 -7.77 -4.37
CA ASP A 90 -7.54 -7.70 -2.92
C ASP A 90 -6.16 -8.19 -2.45
N CYS A 91 -5.46 -8.96 -3.27
CA CYS A 91 -4.07 -9.38 -3.05
C CYS A 91 -3.05 -8.33 -3.50
N PHE A 92 -3.48 -7.09 -3.78
CA PHE A 92 -2.60 -5.99 -4.16
C PHE A 92 -2.28 -5.12 -2.94
N ILE A 93 -0.99 -4.83 -2.77
CA ILE A 93 -0.45 -3.88 -1.82
C ILE A 93 0.28 -2.81 -2.64
N LYS A 94 0.02 -1.55 -2.32
CA LYS A 94 0.54 -0.41 -3.08
C LYS A 94 1.23 0.57 -2.16
N ILE A 95 2.41 1.01 -2.58
CA ILE A 95 3.15 2.11 -1.99
C ILE A 95 3.33 3.13 -3.11
N GLU A 96 2.66 4.27 -3.02
CA GLU A 96 2.67 5.30 -4.06
C GLU A 96 3.08 6.66 -3.48
N ARG A 97 3.92 7.40 -4.22
CA ARG A 97 4.32 8.76 -3.87
C ARG A 97 4.24 9.67 -5.08
N ASN A 98 3.41 10.71 -4.99
CA ASN A 98 3.28 11.74 -6.03
C ASN A 98 4.34 12.86 -5.95
N LYS A 99 5.43 12.64 -5.22
CA LYS A 99 6.51 13.60 -5.01
C LYS A 99 7.86 12.91 -5.13
N ASP A 100 8.89 13.67 -5.51
CA ASP A 100 10.26 13.18 -5.48
C ASP A 100 10.66 12.77 -4.07
N ILE A 101 11.39 11.66 -3.97
CA ILE A 101 11.87 11.12 -2.70
C ILE A 101 13.15 11.83 -2.29
N LEU A 102 13.13 12.47 -1.13
CA LEU A 102 14.29 13.11 -0.53
C LEU A 102 14.87 12.21 0.57
N PRO A 103 16.16 12.38 0.93
CA PRO A 103 16.77 11.59 2.01
C PRO A 103 16.02 11.64 3.35
N LYS A 104 15.34 12.75 3.64
CA LYS A 104 14.53 12.93 4.84
C LYS A 104 13.25 12.07 4.85
N ASP A 105 12.76 11.66 3.68
CA ASP A 105 11.55 10.83 3.54
C ASP A 105 11.90 9.32 3.62
N MET A 106 13.19 8.96 3.57
CA MET A 106 13.64 7.55 3.56
C MET A 106 13.24 6.75 4.80
N PRO A 107 13.27 7.29 6.05
CA PRO A 107 12.84 6.54 7.22
C PRO A 107 11.36 6.16 7.17
N GLU A 108 10.50 7.10 6.77
CA GLU A 108 9.05 6.86 6.60
C GLU A 108 8.80 5.82 5.52
N LEU A 109 9.51 5.91 4.39
CA LEU A 109 9.40 4.93 3.31
C LEU A 109 9.87 3.53 3.74
N ALA A 110 10.93 3.43 4.53
CA ALA A 110 11.40 2.16 5.06
C ALA A 110 10.35 1.52 5.97
N GLU A 111 9.72 2.31 6.84
CA GLU A 111 8.61 1.86 7.69
C GLU A 111 7.41 1.39 6.85
N GLU A 112 7.04 2.12 5.79
CA GLU A 112 5.97 1.69 4.87
C GLU A 112 6.27 0.36 4.19
N ILE A 113 7.51 0.15 3.75
CA ILE A 113 7.94 -1.10 3.12
C ILE A 113 7.91 -2.25 4.14
N GLN A 114 8.36 -2.01 5.38
CA GLN A 114 8.30 -3.00 6.45
C GLN A 114 6.84 -3.35 6.81
N ASN A 115 5.96 -2.36 6.86
CA ASN A 115 4.53 -2.58 7.07
C ASN A 115 3.91 -3.39 5.92
N ALA A 116 4.24 -3.07 4.67
CA ALA A 116 3.81 -3.85 3.51
C ALA A 116 4.31 -5.29 3.55
N ALA A 117 5.58 -5.52 3.90
CA ALA A 117 6.13 -6.86 4.10
C ALA A 117 5.38 -7.62 5.21
N GLY A 118 5.05 -6.93 6.31
CA GLY A 118 4.19 -7.45 7.38
C GLY A 118 2.80 -7.86 6.89
N GLU A 119 2.16 -7.04 6.05
CA GLU A 119 0.87 -7.37 5.43
C GLU A 119 0.95 -8.63 4.54
N VAL A 120 2.02 -8.77 3.75
CA VAL A 120 2.25 -9.97 2.93
C VAL A 120 2.38 -11.22 3.81
N LEU A 121 3.13 -11.13 4.92
CA LEU A 121 3.30 -12.24 5.85
C LEU A 121 1.99 -12.60 6.57
N GLN A 122 1.20 -11.60 6.96
CA GLN A 122 -0.12 -11.82 7.56
C GLN A 122 -1.11 -12.46 6.59
N HIS A 123 -0.96 -12.21 5.29
CA HIS A 123 -1.73 -12.89 4.24
C HIS A 123 -1.33 -14.36 4.09
N GLY A 124 -0.18 -14.78 4.62
CA GLY A 124 0.37 -16.12 4.41
C GLY A 124 0.77 -16.36 2.95
N ALA A 125 1.28 -15.32 2.26
CA ALA A 125 1.62 -15.42 0.85
C ALA A 125 2.78 -16.40 0.61
N ASP A 126 2.66 -17.25 -0.41
CA ASP A 126 3.72 -18.15 -0.84
C ASP A 126 4.65 -17.52 -1.89
N GLU A 127 4.08 -16.61 -2.68
CA GLU A 127 4.75 -15.91 -3.77
C GLU A 127 4.42 -14.42 -3.71
N LEU A 128 5.44 -13.57 -3.82
CA LEU A 128 5.32 -12.12 -3.86
C LEU A 128 5.84 -11.62 -5.20
N TYR A 129 5.00 -10.92 -5.95
CA TYR A 129 5.33 -10.31 -7.23
C TYR A 129 5.54 -8.81 -7.03
N VAL A 130 6.79 -8.35 -7.13
CA VAL A 130 7.16 -6.95 -6.85
C VAL A 130 7.35 -6.19 -8.15
N PHE A 131 6.55 -5.15 -8.35
CA PHE A 131 6.69 -4.19 -9.44
C PHE A 131 7.26 -2.90 -8.89
N PHE A 132 8.45 -2.52 -9.36
CA PHE A 132 9.15 -1.34 -8.85
C PHE A 132 9.30 -0.26 -9.92
N ALA A 133 8.97 0.98 -9.57
CA ALA A 133 9.27 2.18 -10.33
C ALA A 133 9.81 3.27 -9.40
N GLY A 134 11.08 3.63 -9.58
CA GLY A 134 11.71 4.64 -8.73
C GLY A 134 13.24 4.64 -8.83
N PRO A 135 13.90 5.36 -7.92
CA PRO A 135 15.36 5.41 -7.84
C PRO A 135 15.97 4.06 -7.47
N GLY A 136 17.09 3.69 -8.09
CA GLY A 136 17.76 2.40 -7.84
C GLY A 136 18.24 2.20 -6.40
N CYS A 137 18.59 3.28 -5.69
CA CYS A 137 18.95 3.20 -4.26
C CYS A 137 17.78 2.71 -3.40
N VAL A 138 16.56 3.14 -3.72
CA VAL A 138 15.35 2.67 -3.04
C VAL A 138 15.05 1.22 -3.42
N ALA A 139 15.27 0.84 -4.69
CA ALA A 139 15.13 -0.55 -5.12
C ALA A 139 16.04 -1.50 -4.31
N ALA A 140 17.27 -1.07 -4.03
CA ALA A 140 18.21 -1.85 -3.22
C ALA A 140 17.73 -1.99 -1.76
N MET A 141 17.19 -0.92 -1.18
CA MET A 141 16.59 -0.95 0.16
C MET A 141 15.37 -1.88 0.22
N VAL A 142 14.46 -1.78 -0.75
CA VAL A 142 13.33 -2.71 -0.90
C VAL A 142 13.83 -4.15 -0.99
N GLY A 143 14.84 -4.40 -1.83
CA GLY A 143 15.45 -5.72 -1.94
C GLY A 143 16.04 -6.22 -0.61
N ALA A 144 16.68 -5.35 0.17
CA ALA A 144 17.21 -5.70 1.48
C ALA A 144 16.10 -6.09 2.46
N GLU A 145 15.03 -5.30 2.57
CA GLU A 145 13.90 -5.57 3.45
C GLU A 145 13.16 -6.87 3.06
N LEU A 146 12.87 -7.05 1.78
CA LEU A 146 12.14 -8.23 1.28
C LEU A 146 13.01 -9.50 1.28
N SER A 147 14.34 -9.38 1.36
CA SER A 147 15.23 -10.56 1.35
C SER A 147 15.04 -11.48 2.56
N ASN A 148 14.52 -10.94 3.68
CA ASN A 148 14.27 -11.71 4.90
C ASN A 148 12.90 -12.41 4.90
N MET A 149 12.08 -12.22 3.86
CA MET A 149 10.79 -12.87 3.78
C MET A 149 10.92 -14.37 3.54
N SER A 150 9.98 -15.13 4.09
CA SER A 150 9.89 -16.59 3.93
C SER A 150 9.30 -17.00 2.58
N CYS A 151 8.62 -16.09 1.86
CA CYS A 151 7.97 -16.37 0.58
C CYS A 151 8.90 -16.13 -0.62
N LYS A 152 8.53 -16.67 -1.79
CA LYS A 152 9.29 -16.47 -3.02
C LYS A 152 9.00 -15.09 -3.59
N VAL A 153 9.99 -14.20 -3.58
CA VAL A 153 9.87 -12.85 -4.13
C VAL A 153 10.37 -12.82 -5.57
N PHE A 154 9.53 -12.42 -6.53
CA PHE A 154 9.86 -12.22 -7.94
C PHE A 154 9.90 -10.72 -8.27
N LEU A 155 10.94 -10.29 -8.95
CA LEU A 155 11.16 -8.89 -9.28
C LEU A 155 10.74 -8.58 -10.72
N TYR A 156 9.95 -7.52 -10.90
CA TYR A 156 9.55 -7.03 -12.21
C TYR A 156 9.99 -5.59 -12.37
N GLN A 157 10.65 -5.33 -13.49
CA GLN A 157 11.05 -3.98 -13.90
C GLN A 157 10.47 -3.67 -15.26
N ASN A 158 10.04 -2.42 -15.46
CA ASN A 158 9.63 -1.94 -16.76
C ASN A 158 10.88 -1.76 -17.64
N ASP A 159 10.95 -2.49 -18.75
CA ASP A 159 11.96 -2.27 -19.77
C ASP A 159 11.57 -1.03 -20.59
N ARG A 160 12.47 -0.05 -20.59
CA ARG A 160 12.25 1.22 -21.33
C ARG A 160 12.21 1.01 -22.84
N ALA A 161 12.85 -0.03 -23.36
CA ALA A 161 12.89 -0.28 -24.80
C ALA A 161 11.56 -0.83 -25.33
N THR A 162 10.94 -1.76 -24.60
CA THR A 162 9.67 -2.37 -24.99
C THR A 162 8.45 -1.73 -24.34
N ASN A 163 8.67 -0.90 -23.31
CA ASN A 163 7.65 -0.35 -22.42
C ASN A 163 6.78 -1.44 -21.75
N THR A 164 7.31 -2.65 -21.60
CA THR A 164 6.64 -3.78 -20.93
C THR A 164 7.40 -4.17 -19.66
N TYR A 165 6.72 -4.85 -18.75
CA TYR A 165 7.42 -5.43 -17.60
C TYR A 165 8.15 -6.70 -18.00
N VAL A 166 9.33 -6.88 -17.41
CA VAL A 166 10.17 -8.07 -17.57
C VAL A 166 10.44 -8.64 -16.18
N ASN A 167 10.33 -9.96 -16.05
CA ASN A 167 10.68 -10.68 -14.83
C ASN A 167 12.20 -10.84 -14.74
N PHE A 168 12.81 -10.26 -13.71
CA PHE A 168 14.24 -10.31 -13.45
C PHE A 168 14.64 -11.57 -12.65
N GLY A 169 13.66 -12.41 -12.32
CA GLY A 169 13.84 -13.64 -11.56
C GLY A 169 13.55 -13.46 -10.07
N PRO A 170 13.81 -14.52 -9.28
CA PRO A 170 13.60 -14.46 -7.84
C PRO A 170 14.68 -13.61 -7.17
N LEU A 171 14.30 -12.81 -6.18
CA LEU A 171 15.22 -12.00 -5.36
C LEU A 171 16.27 -12.88 -4.67
N ARG A 172 15.89 -14.10 -4.26
CA ARG A 172 16.80 -15.11 -3.73
C ARG A 172 16.79 -16.32 -4.63
N HIS A 173 17.96 -16.65 -5.17
CA HIS A 173 18.15 -17.92 -5.86
C HIS A 173 18.27 -19.05 -4.83
N PRO A 174 17.70 -20.23 -5.10
CA PRO A 174 17.95 -21.41 -4.30
C PRO A 174 19.46 -21.65 -4.26
N ARG A 175 20.05 -21.55 -3.07
CA ARG A 175 21.44 -21.95 -2.85
C ARG A 175 21.42 -23.47 -2.69
N PHE A 176 22.10 -24.16 -3.60
CA PHE A 176 22.33 -25.60 -3.52
C PHE A 176 23.14 -25.94 -2.27
#